data_AF-A0A7W1LZL4-F1
#
_entry.id   AF-A0A7W1LZL4-F1
#
_cell.length_a   1.000
_cell.length_b   1.000
_cell.length_c   1.000
_cell.angle_alpha   90.00
_cell.angle_beta   90.00
_cell.angle_gamma   90.00
#
_symmetry.space_group_name_H-M   'P 1'
#
loop_
_entity.id
_entity.type
_entity.pdbx_description
1 polymer ?
#
loop_
_entity_poly.entity_id
_entity_poly.type
_entity_poly.pdbx_seq_one_letter_code
_entity_poly.pdbx_strand_id
1 'polypeptide(L)'
;MSPKELAAKYEAKVFETPEAATTAGFVLTERMSPRNVWNKASAAQAILFKLLALKKSGEAAEVGLVLEPWSVTGCYKKNGGGESKAEE
;
A
#
# COMPACT_ATOMS: atom_id res chain seq x y z
N MET A 1 12.87 11.95 5.55
CA MET A 1 12.37 10.56 5.58
C MET A 1 11.93 10.17 4.18
N SER A 2 12.54 9.16 3.59
CA SER A 2 12.16 8.66 2.27
C SER A 2 10.99 7.68 2.36
N PRO A 3 10.11 7.58 1.35
CA PRO A 3 9.00 6.62 1.36
C PRO A 3 9.48 5.16 1.47
N LYS A 4 10.67 4.83 0.95
CA LYS A 4 11.32 3.52 1.12
C LYS A 4 11.71 3.23 2.57
N GLU A 5 12.29 4.21 3.28
CA GLU A 5 12.64 4.06 4.70
C GLU A 5 11.39 3.90 5.57
N LEU A 6 10.32 4.65 5.24
CA LEU A 6 9.04 4.52 5.92
C LEU A 6 8.48 3.11 5.74
N ALA A 7 8.44 2.60 4.51
CA ALA A 7 7.96 1.25 4.24
C ALA A 7 8.78 0.19 5.02
N ALA A 8 10.11 0.29 5.03
CA ALA A 8 10.98 -0.61 5.79
C ALA A 8 10.71 -0.57 7.31
N LYS A 9 10.47 0.63 7.86
CA LYS A 9 10.21 0.82 9.30
C LYS A 9 8.93 0.16 9.80
N TYR A 10 7.93 0.00 8.93
CA TYR A 10 6.63 -0.58 9.26
C TYR A 10 6.42 -1.96 8.63
N GLU A 11 7.49 -2.63 8.18
CA GLU A 11 7.44 -3.93 7.48
C GLU A 11 6.44 -3.94 6.31
N ALA A 12 6.33 -2.81 5.61
CA ALA A 12 5.46 -2.68 4.45
C ALA A 12 6.21 -3.15 3.20
N LYS A 13 5.58 -4.00 2.41
CA LYS A 13 6.18 -4.49 1.16
C LYS A 13 6.18 -3.39 0.11
N VAL A 14 7.34 -3.09 -0.48
CA VAL A 14 7.45 -2.05 -1.52
C VAL A 14 7.41 -2.70 -2.89
N PHE A 15 6.52 -2.21 -3.74
CA PHE A 15 6.42 -2.61 -5.14
C PHE A 15 6.73 -1.42 -6.04
N GLU A 16 7.30 -1.68 -7.20
CA GLU A 16 7.60 -0.63 -8.19
C GLU A 16 6.43 -0.44 -9.16
N THR A 17 5.61 -1.48 -9.36
CA THR A 17 4.45 -1.47 -10.24
C THR A 17 3.22 -2.08 -9.55
N PRO A 18 2.00 -1.63 -9.92
CA PRO A 18 0.76 -2.22 -9.41
C PRO A 18 0.64 -3.70 -9.77
N GLU A 19 1.14 -4.09 -10.96
CA GLU A 19 1.14 -5.47 -11.44
C GLU A 19 1.95 -6.41 -10.53
N ALA A 20 3.09 -5.95 -10.01
CA ALA A 20 3.90 -6.73 -9.07
C ALA A 20 3.17 -6.97 -7.75
N ALA A 21 2.42 -5.97 -7.26
CA ALA A 21 1.59 -6.10 -6.07
C ALA A 21 0.45 -7.10 -6.29
N THR A 22 -0.28 -6.99 -7.40
CA THR A 22 -1.37 -7.90 -7.75
C THR A 22 -0.87 -9.34 -7.94
N THR A 23 0.27 -9.52 -8.62
CA THR A 23 0.91 -10.84 -8.81
C THR A 23 1.32 -11.46 -7.47
N ALA A 24 1.74 -10.64 -6.52
CA ALA A 24 2.07 -11.09 -5.16
C ALA A 24 0.82 -11.35 -4.28
N GLY A 25 -0.39 -11.20 -4.83
CA GLY A 25 -1.67 -11.41 -4.11
C GLY A 25 -2.08 -10.23 -3.23
N PHE A 26 -1.55 -9.04 -3.47
CA PHE A 26 -1.97 -7.82 -2.78
C PHE A 26 -3.12 -7.16 -3.54
N VAL A 27 -4.12 -6.70 -2.78
CA VAL A 27 -5.23 -5.90 -3.26
C VAL A 27 -4.81 -4.44 -3.22
N LEU A 28 -4.82 -3.78 -4.39
CA LEU A 28 -4.57 -2.35 -4.53
C LEU A 28 -5.72 -1.56 -3.93
N THR A 29 -5.41 -0.44 -3.26
CA THR A 29 -6.40 0.42 -2.61
C THR A 29 -6.28 1.85 -3.11
N GLU A 30 -6.07 2.79 -2.21
CA GLU A 30 -6.05 4.22 -2.47
C GLU A 30 -4.74 4.57 -3.18
N ARG A 31 -4.87 5.21 -4.35
CA ARG A 31 -3.75 5.86 -5.05
C ARG A 31 -3.75 7.34 -4.74
N MET A 32 -2.64 7.85 -4.25
CA MET A 32 -2.34 9.27 -4.17
C MET A 32 -1.33 9.66 -5.23
N SER A 33 -1.62 10.74 -5.97
CA SER A 33 -0.70 11.32 -6.96
C SER A 33 -0.25 12.71 -6.50
N PRO A 34 0.64 12.80 -5.49
CA PRO A 34 1.08 14.07 -4.95
C PRO A 34 1.97 14.82 -5.94
N ARG A 35 1.74 16.14 -6.09
CA ARG A 35 2.50 16.99 -7.02
C ARG A 35 3.97 17.19 -6.64
N ASN A 36 4.36 16.94 -5.38
CA ASN A 36 5.73 17.14 -4.89
C ASN A 36 6.24 15.93 -4.07
N VAL A 37 7.55 15.67 -4.14
CA VAL A 37 8.25 14.57 -3.43
C VAL A 37 8.02 14.60 -1.91
N TRP A 38 7.93 15.79 -1.30
CA TRP A 38 7.61 15.92 0.13
C TRP A 38 6.20 15.41 0.45
N ASN A 39 5.22 15.73 -0.40
CA ASN A 39 3.87 15.19 -0.28
C ASN A 39 3.83 13.68 -0.53
N LYS A 40 4.82 13.11 -1.24
CA LYS A 40 4.91 11.67 -1.49
C LYS A 40 5.19 10.85 -0.24
N ALA A 41 6.09 11.33 0.62
CA ALA A 41 6.36 10.69 1.91
C ALA A 41 5.14 10.79 2.84
N SER A 42 4.48 11.95 2.91
CA SER A 42 3.26 12.14 3.69
C SER A 42 2.08 11.30 3.16
N ALA A 43 1.92 11.21 1.83
CA ALA A 43 0.93 10.36 1.19
C ALA A 43 1.16 8.88 1.50
N ALA A 44 2.41 8.42 1.33
CA ALA A 44 2.81 7.05 1.70
C ALA A 44 2.51 6.77 3.17
N GLN A 45 2.80 7.73 4.06
CA GLN A 45 2.52 7.59 5.49
C GLN A 45 1.03 7.54 5.80
N ALA A 46 0.21 8.38 5.19
CA ALA A 46 -1.24 8.39 5.38
C ALA A 46 -1.87 7.06 4.93
N ILE A 47 -1.49 6.59 3.73
CA ILE A 47 -1.92 5.29 3.20
C ILE A 47 -1.48 4.16 4.14
N LEU A 48 -0.21 4.15 4.54
CA LEU A 48 0.35 3.13 5.40
C LEU A 48 -0.34 3.07 6.77
N PHE A 49 -0.65 4.22 7.37
CA PHE A 49 -1.39 4.28 8.63
C PHE A 49 -2.79 3.66 8.50
N LYS A 50 -3.50 3.93 7.39
CA LYS A 50 -4.80 3.28 7.11
C LYS A 50 -4.64 1.76 6.97
N LEU A 51 -3.61 1.31 6.24
CA LEU A 51 -3.35 -0.12 6.05
C LEU A 51 -2.94 -0.82 7.36
N LEU A 52 -2.15 -0.17 8.20
CA LEU A 52 -1.80 -0.68 9.53
C LEU A 52 -3.02 -0.77 10.45
N ALA A 53 -3.96 0.18 10.34
CA ALA A 53 -5.23 0.08 11.06
C ALA A 53 -6.03 -1.16 10.61
N LEU A 54 -6.11 -1.43 9.30
CA LEU A 54 -6.73 -2.66 8.77
C LEU A 54 -6.00 -3.93 9.25
N LYS A 55 -4.67 -3.91 9.30
CA LYS A 55 -3.87 -5.02 9.84
C LYS A 55 -4.16 -5.24 11.32
N LYS A 56 -4.29 -4.17 12.10
CA LYS A 56 -4.62 -4.20 13.52
C LYS A 56 -6.05 -4.68 13.78
N SER A 57 -6.99 -4.37 12.89
CA SER A 57 -8.36 -4.90 12.92
C SER A 57 -8.46 -6.37 12.52
N GLY A 58 -7.40 -6.96 11.95
CA GLY A 58 -7.37 -8.34 11.48
C GLY A 58 -7.89 -8.54 10.05
N GLU A 59 -8.26 -7.47 9.35
CA GLU A 59 -8.72 -7.54 7.95
C GLU A 59 -7.55 -7.75 6.97
N ALA A 60 -6.37 -7.20 7.29
CA ALA A 60 -5.15 -7.36 6.50
C ALA A 60 -4.12 -8.24 7.22
N ALA A 61 -3.57 -9.24 6.54
CA ALA A 61 -2.39 -10.00 6.98
C ALA A 61 -1.09 -9.25 6.70
N GLU A 62 -0.94 -8.75 5.47
CA GLU A 62 0.25 -8.02 5.02
C GLU A 62 -0.14 -6.67 4.44
N VAL A 63 0.73 -5.68 4.58
CA VAL A 63 0.54 -4.33 4.04
C VAL A 63 1.71 -3.97 3.14
N GLY A 64 1.47 -3.12 2.16
CA GLY A 64 2.46 -2.71 1.19
C GLY A 64 2.13 -1.40 0.50
N LEU A 65 3.11 -0.89 -0.22
CA LEU A 65 3.04 0.37 -0.95
C LEU A 65 3.64 0.17 -2.34
N VAL A 66 2.91 0.57 -3.36
CA VAL A 66 3.41 0.70 -4.72
C VAL A 66 3.94 2.11 -4.89
N LEU A 67 5.24 2.23 -5.17
CA LEU A 67 5.93 3.50 -5.37
C LEU A 67 6.17 3.73 -6.86
N GLU A 68 5.17 4.30 -7.52
CA GLU A 68 5.30 4.77 -8.90
C GLU A 68 6.06 6.12 -8.92
N PRO A 69 6.68 6.56 -10.04
CA PRO A 69 7.47 7.79 -10.08
C PRO A 69 6.71 9.03 -9.56
N TRP A 70 5.43 9.18 -9.93
CA TRP A 70 4.59 10.34 -9.58
C TRP A 70 3.39 10.00 -8.68
N SER A 71 3.27 8.74 -8.26
CA SER A 71 2.12 8.25 -7.49
C SER A 71 2.56 7.27 -6.42
N VAL A 72 1.74 7.13 -5.38
CA VAL A 72 1.88 6.12 -4.33
C VAL A 72 0.54 5.42 -4.21
N THR A 73 0.53 4.11 -4.34
CA THR A 73 -0.69 3.31 -4.21
C THR A 73 -0.56 2.40 -3.00
N GLY A 74 -1.56 2.39 -2.14
CA GLY A 74 -1.65 1.43 -1.05
C GLY A 74 -1.97 0.04 -1.57
N CYS A 75 -1.42 -0.98 -0.93
CA CYS A 75 -1.85 -2.34 -1.18
C CYS A 75 -1.83 -3.17 0.11
N TYR A 76 -2.74 -4.12 0.24
CA TYR A 76 -2.78 -5.01 1.38
C TYR A 76 -3.22 -6.39 0.97
N LYS A 77 -2.82 -7.38 1.76
CA LYS A 77 -3.22 -8.77 1.59
C LYS A 77 -4.17 -9.12 2.71
N LYS A 78 -5.33 -9.69 2.40
CA LYS A 78 -6.32 -10.10 3.39
C LYS A 78 -5.84 -11.28 4.22
N ASN A 79 -6.29 -11.37 5.48
CA ASN A 79 -5.90 -12.42 6.43
C ASN A 79 -6.66 -13.76 6.26
N GLY A 80 -7.49 -13.88 5.23
CA GLY A 80 -8.05 -15.14 4.75
C GLY A 80 -8.11 -15.04 3.24
N GLY A 81 -7.41 -15.94 2.54
CA GLY A 81 -7.33 -15.88 1.08
C GLY A 81 -8.70 -15.92 0.42
N GLY A 82 -8.89 -15.10 -0.61
CA GLY A 82 -9.99 -15.22 -1.57
C GLY A 82 -10.97 -14.04 -1.59
N GLU A 83 -10.95 -13.33 -2.71
CA GLU A 83 -12.11 -12.69 -3.34
C GLU A 83 -12.79 -11.53 -2.58
N SER A 84 -12.31 -10.31 -2.82
CA SER A 84 -13.27 -9.22 -3.09
C SER A 84 -13.56 -9.24 -4.58
N LYS A 85 -14.61 -9.97 -4.95
CA LYS A 85 -15.34 -9.78 -6.19
C LYS A 85 -15.67 -8.29 -6.32
N ALA A 86 -15.03 -7.65 -7.28
CA ALA A 86 -15.36 -6.31 -7.73
C ALA A 86 -16.43 -6.46 -8.82
N GLU A 87 -17.69 -6.23 -8.48
CA GLU A 87 -18.88 -6.11 -9.35
C GLU A 87 -19.96 -5.50 -8.42
N GLU A 88 -20.70 -4.43 -8.73
CA GLU A 88 -21.08 -3.74 -9.98
C GLU A 88 -21.18 -2.22 -9.75
#